data_AF-F5H0N4-F1
#
_entry.id   AF-F5H0N4-F1
#
_cell.length_a   1.000
_cell.length_b   1.000
_cell.length_c   1.000
_cell.angle_alpha   90.00
_cell.angle_beta   90.00
_cell.angle_gamma   90.00
#
_symmetry.space_group_name_H-M   'P 1'
#
loop_
_entity.id
_entity.type
_entity.pdbx_description
1 polymer ?
#
loop_
_entity_poly.entity_id
_entity_poly.type
_entity_poly.pdbx_seq_one_letter_code
_entity_poly.pdbx_strand_id
1 'polypeptide(L)'
;MRLSWFRVLTVLSICLSAVATATGAEGKRKLQIGVKKRVDHCPIKSRKGDVLHMHYTGKLEDGTEFDSSLPQNQPFVFSLGTGQVIKGWDQGLLGMCEGEKR
;
A
#
# COMPACT_ATOMS: atom_id res chain seq x y z
N MET A 1 70.56 -23.30 3.30
CA MET A 1 69.31 -23.89 2.78
C MET A 1 68.26 -23.91 3.89
N ARG A 2 67.42 -22.87 3.99
CA ARG A 2 66.16 -22.89 4.76
C ARG A 2 65.14 -22.12 3.95
N LEU A 3 64.35 -22.88 3.21
CA LEU A 3 63.31 -22.42 2.30
C LEU A 3 62.26 -21.60 3.07
N SER A 4 62.08 -20.36 2.64
CA SER A 4 60.81 -19.65 2.43
C SER A 4 59.56 -20.35 2.97
N TRP A 5 59.42 -20.37 4.29
CA TRP A 5 58.20 -20.76 4.98
C TRP A 5 57.32 -19.51 5.08
N PHE A 6 56.27 -19.47 4.27
CA PHE A 6 55.03 -18.72 4.53
C PHE A 6 54.97 -17.24 4.09
N ARG A 7 55.18 -17.02 2.79
CA ARG A 7 54.32 -16.11 2.00
C ARG A 7 52.92 -16.73 1.75
N VAL A 8 52.35 -17.39 2.76
CA VAL A 8 51.09 -18.15 2.70
C VAL A 8 50.05 -17.59 3.69
N LEU A 9 50.32 -16.45 4.33
CA LEU A 9 49.27 -15.52 4.77
C LEU A 9 48.98 -14.55 3.60
N THR A 10 48.53 -15.04 2.43
CA THR A 10 47.10 -15.01 2.07
C THR A 10 46.37 -13.90 2.85
N VAL A 11 46.25 -12.69 2.30
CA VAL A 11 45.10 -12.28 1.45
C VAL A 11 43.72 -12.47 2.11
N LEU A 12 43.68 -12.85 3.40
CA LEU A 12 42.48 -13.06 4.20
C LEU A 12 42.08 -11.79 5.01
N SER A 13 42.34 -10.61 4.47
CA SER A 13 41.86 -9.32 5.02
C SER A 13 40.90 -8.62 4.06
N ILE A 14 40.52 -9.29 2.97
CA ILE A 14 39.50 -8.83 2.03
C ILE A 14 38.29 -9.73 2.28
N CYS A 15 37.12 -9.13 2.45
CA CYS A 15 35.86 -9.76 2.84
C CYS A 15 35.63 -9.94 4.35
N LEU A 16 35.99 -8.94 5.17
CA LEU A 16 35.03 -8.53 6.20
C LEU A 16 33.86 -7.92 5.44
N SER A 17 32.96 -8.81 5.04
CA SER A 17 31.67 -8.55 4.46
C SER A 17 30.94 -7.51 5.30
N ALA A 18 31.09 -6.24 4.95
CA ALA A 18 30.06 -5.24 5.17
C ALA A 18 28.86 -5.63 4.29
N VAL A 19 28.19 -6.72 4.67
CA VAL A 19 26.78 -6.91 4.32
C VAL A 19 26.08 -5.79 5.07
N ALA A 20 25.96 -4.65 4.38
CA ALA A 20 25.03 -3.63 4.74
C ALA A 20 23.65 -4.28 4.67
N THR A 21 23.17 -4.79 5.81
CA THR A 21 21.77 -5.12 5.99
C THR A 21 21.02 -3.82 5.85
N ALA A 22 20.54 -3.55 4.63
CA ALA A 22 19.50 -2.57 4.37
C ALA A 22 18.23 -3.08 5.06
N THR A 23 18.15 -2.88 6.37
CA THR A 23 16.92 -3.04 7.12
C THR A 23 16.04 -1.84 6.76
N GLY A 24 15.43 -1.92 5.58
CA GLY A 24 14.26 -1.12 5.24
C GLY A 24 13.08 -1.62 6.08
N ALA A 25 13.14 -1.41 7.39
CA ALA A 25 11.98 -1.51 8.25
C ALA A 25 11.13 -0.27 7.98
N GLU A 26 10.42 -0.27 6.85
CA GLU A 26 9.41 0.74 6.58
C GLU A 26 8.27 0.54 7.60
N GLY A 27 8.17 1.47 8.54
CA GLY A 27 7.12 1.46 9.55
C GLY A 27 5.74 1.49 8.88
N LYS A 28 4.83 0.60 9.30
CA LYS A 28 3.44 0.61 8.83
C LYS A 28 2.82 1.99 9.08
N ARG A 29 2.63 2.77 8.02
CA ARG A 29 1.99 4.09 8.09
C ARG A 29 0.51 3.91 8.44
N LYS A 30 -0.03 4.83 9.25
CA LYS A 30 -1.46 4.86 9.57
C LYS A 30 -2.25 5.25 8.32
N LEU A 31 -3.42 4.63 8.12
CA LEU A 31 -4.34 4.99 7.04
C LEU A 31 -4.71 6.47 7.12
N GLN A 32 -4.60 7.16 6.00
CA GLN A 32 -5.04 8.55 5.82
C GLN A 32 -6.25 8.57 4.91
N ILE A 33 -7.31 9.28 5.33
CA ILE A 33 -8.58 9.34 4.60
C ILE A 33 -8.84 10.81 4.26
N GLY A 34 -8.72 11.16 2.99
CA GLY A 34 -9.03 12.49 2.47
C GLY A 34 -10.42 12.53 1.84
N VAL A 35 -11.01 13.72 1.70
CA VAL A 35 -12.21 13.93 0.87
C VAL A 35 -11.80 14.83 -0.29
N LYS A 36 -11.80 14.28 -1.51
CA LYS A 36 -11.46 14.98 -2.76
C LYS A 36 -12.66 15.69 -3.39
N LYS A 37 -13.87 15.19 -3.18
CA LYS A 37 -15.11 15.82 -3.64
C LYS A 37 -16.17 15.67 -2.56
N ARG A 38 -16.69 16.79 -2.05
CA ARG A 38 -17.80 16.84 -1.09
C ARG A 38 -19.14 16.86 -1.82
N VAL A 39 -20.19 16.45 -1.10
CA VAL A 39 -21.58 16.49 -1.53
C VAL A 39 -22.35 17.25 -0.47
N ASP A 40 -23.09 18.28 -0.88
CA ASP A 40 -23.74 19.22 0.05
C ASP A 40 -24.98 18.61 0.72
N HIS A 41 -25.78 17.87 -0.04
CA HIS A 41 -26.96 17.17 0.45
C HIS A 41 -26.70 15.67 0.52
N CYS A 42 -26.64 15.13 1.74
CA CYS A 42 -26.29 13.74 2.00
C CYS A 42 -27.32 13.10 2.95
N PRO A 43 -28.47 12.65 2.40
CA PRO A 43 -29.53 12.05 3.21
C PRO A 43 -29.14 10.66 3.72
N ILE A 44 -28.27 9.96 2.98
CA ILE A 44 -27.83 8.60 3.29
C ILE A 44 -26.30 8.57 3.31
N LYS A 45 -25.75 7.98 4.37
CA LYS A 45 -24.32 7.73 4.52
C LYS A 45 -24.06 6.23 4.58
N SER A 46 -22.97 5.81 3.95
CA SER A 46 -22.53 4.42 4.00
C SER A 46 -22.25 3.97 5.43
N ARG A 47 -22.63 2.72 5.74
CA ARG A 47 -22.39 2.05 7.01
C ARG A 47 -21.99 0.60 6.78
N LYS A 48 -21.48 -0.03 7.84
CA LYS A 48 -21.10 -1.44 7.80
C LYS A 48 -22.28 -2.30 7.37
N GLY A 49 -22.05 -3.20 6.43
CA GLY A 49 -23.04 -4.10 5.84
C GLY A 49 -23.71 -3.58 4.56
N ASP A 50 -23.57 -2.29 4.24
CA ASP A 50 -24.07 -1.76 2.97
C ASP A 50 -23.29 -2.35 1.79
N VAL A 51 -23.98 -2.53 0.66
CA VAL A 51 -23.34 -2.86 -0.62
C VAL A 51 -23.00 -1.56 -1.34
N LEU A 52 -21.71 -1.36 -1.62
CA LEU A 52 -21.24 -0.19 -2.34
C LEU A 52 -20.87 -0.54 -3.78
N HIS A 53 -21.24 0.34 -4.71
CA HIS A 53 -20.77 0.36 -6.09
C HIS A 53 -19.78 1.51 -6.22
N MET A 54 -18.50 1.20 -6.42
CA MET A 54 -17.43 2.20 -6.35
C MET A 54 -16.58 2.21 -7.61
N HIS A 55 -16.40 3.41 -8.17
CA HIS A 55 -15.30 3.66 -9.08
C HIS A 55 -14.05 4.04 -8.32
N TYR A 56 -12.93 3.44 -8.68
CA TYR A 56 -11.62 3.68 -8.08
C TYR A 56 -10.49 3.74 -9.12
N THR A 57 -9.37 4.29 -8.66
CA THR A 57 -8.05 4.21 -9.29
C THR A 57 -7.05 3.92 -8.17
N GLY A 58 -6.36 2.79 -8.27
CA GLY A 58 -5.32 2.35 -7.34
C GLY A 58 -3.93 2.76 -7.83
N LYS A 59 -3.14 3.37 -6.95
CA LYS A 59 -1.77 3.81 -7.26
C LYS A 59 -0.79 3.35 -6.19
N LEU A 60 0.44 3.08 -6.60
CA LEU A 60 1.60 2.89 -5.72
C LEU A 60 2.04 4.24 -5.14
N GLU A 61 2.93 4.23 -4.15
CA GLU A 61 3.40 5.45 -3.49
C GLU A 61 4.17 6.40 -4.44
N ASP A 62 4.80 5.84 -5.47
CA ASP A 62 5.46 6.61 -6.54
C ASP A 62 4.48 7.23 -7.55
N GLY A 63 3.17 6.95 -7.40
CA GLY A 63 2.12 7.45 -8.28
C GLY A 63 1.80 6.53 -9.46
N THR A 64 2.52 5.42 -9.65
CA THR A 64 2.24 4.44 -10.69
C THR A 64 0.87 3.82 -10.47
N GLU A 65 -0.02 3.94 -11.46
CA GLU A 65 -1.32 3.29 -11.44
C GLU A 65 -1.16 1.79 -11.66
N PHE A 66 -1.76 0.97 -10.78
CA PHE A 66 -1.75 -0.47 -10.92
C PHE A 66 -3.11 -1.04 -11.37
N ASP A 67 -4.20 -0.31 -11.13
CA ASP A 67 -5.55 -0.73 -11.52
C ASP A 67 -6.54 0.45 -11.47
N SER A 68 -7.59 0.42 -12.30
CA SER A 68 -8.63 1.44 -12.36
C SER A 68 -9.90 0.91 -13.01
N SER A 69 -11.04 1.17 -12.38
CA SER A 69 -12.37 0.79 -12.88
C SER A 69 -12.97 1.77 -13.90
N LEU A 70 -12.38 2.98 -14.01
CA LEU A 70 -12.94 4.06 -14.83
C LEU A 70 -12.90 3.77 -16.34
N PRO A 71 -11.82 3.19 -16.91
CA PRO A 71 -11.76 2.96 -18.36
C PRO A 71 -12.82 1.99 -18.87
N GLN A 72 -13.19 0.97 -18.07
CA GLN A 72 -14.23 0.00 -18.43
C GLN A 72 -15.63 0.47 -18.02
N ASN A 73 -15.73 1.60 -17.30
CA ASN A 73 -16.98 2.14 -16.76
C ASN A 73 -17.82 1.09 -15.99
N GLN A 74 -17.16 0.17 -15.30
CA GLN A 74 -17.78 -0.88 -14.51
C GLN A 74 -17.38 -0.70 -13.04
N PRO A 75 -18.30 -0.25 -12.16
CA PRO A 75 -18.02 -0.11 -10.73
C PRO A 75 -17.67 -1.46 -10.11
N PHE A 76 -16.76 -1.43 -9.14
CA PHE A 76 -16.51 -2.58 -8.28
C PHE A 76 -17.56 -2.63 -7.17
N VAL A 77 -18.11 -3.83 -6.93
CA VAL A 77 -19.21 -4.06 -5.99
C VAL A 77 -18.76 -4.92 -4.83
N PHE A 78 -18.96 -4.44 -3.61
CA PHE A 78 -18.55 -5.15 -2.39
C PHE A 78 -19.42 -4.74 -1.19
N SER A 79 -19.40 -5.57 -0.14
CA SER A 79 -20.06 -5.30 1.13
C SER A 79 -19.08 -4.57 2.07
N LEU A 80 -19.46 -3.39 2.56
CA LEU A 80 -18.59 -2.54 3.36
C LEU A 80 -18.41 -3.06 4.79
N GLY A 81 -17.17 -3.13 5.27
CA GLY A 81 -16.86 -3.42 6.67
C GLY A 81 -17.04 -4.89 7.06
N THR A 82 -17.10 -5.79 6.06
CA THR A 82 -17.27 -7.23 6.26
C THR A 82 -15.96 -8.01 6.12
N GLY A 83 -14.85 -7.35 5.80
CA GLY A 83 -13.56 -8.00 5.50
C GLY A 83 -13.45 -8.52 4.06
N GLN A 84 -14.39 -8.19 3.17
CA GLN A 84 -14.36 -8.60 1.76
C GLN A 84 -13.25 -7.88 0.95
N VAL A 85 -12.83 -6.70 1.41
CA VAL A 85 -11.84 -5.85 0.74
C VAL A 85 -10.66 -5.54 1.66
N ILE A 86 -9.62 -4.90 1.13
CA ILE A 86 -8.47 -4.48 1.92
C ILE A 86 -8.91 -3.61 3.11
N LYS A 87 -8.25 -3.77 4.26
CA LYS A 87 -8.62 -3.09 5.53
C LYS A 87 -8.77 -1.57 5.38
N GLY A 88 -7.98 -0.95 4.49
CA GLY A 88 -8.05 0.47 4.20
C GLY A 88 -9.41 0.90 3.63
N TRP A 89 -10.05 0.07 2.81
CA TRP A 89 -11.38 0.35 2.26
C TRP A 89 -12.48 0.17 3.32
N ASP A 90 -12.42 -0.91 4.08
CA ASP A 90 -13.38 -1.19 5.16
C ASP A 90 -13.42 -0.07 6.21
N GLN A 91 -12.28 0.53 6.52
CA GLN A 91 -12.18 1.67 7.42
C GLN A 91 -12.45 3.00 6.70
N GLY A 92 -11.91 3.13 5.49
CA GLY A 92 -11.80 4.38 4.75
C GLY A 92 -13.05 4.83 4.03
N LEU A 93 -14.05 3.98 3.88
CA LEU A 93 -15.27 4.27 3.11
C LEU A 93 -16.53 4.38 3.98
N LEU A 94 -16.41 4.26 5.31
CA LEU A 94 -17.52 4.52 6.24
C LEU A 94 -17.92 6.00 6.23
N GLY A 95 -19.23 6.24 6.33
CA GLY A 95 -19.81 7.58 6.42
C GLY A 95 -19.72 8.40 5.13
N MET A 96 -19.46 7.77 3.99
CA MET A 96 -19.45 8.42 2.68
C MET A 96 -20.85 8.70 2.18
N CYS A 97 -20.99 9.83 1.50
CA CYS A 97 -22.19 10.16 0.75
C CYS A 97 -22.12 9.60 -0.67
N GLU A 98 -23.28 9.31 -1.28
CA GLU A 98 -23.34 8.98 -2.69
C GLU A 98 -22.79 10.15 -3.53
N GLY A 99 -21.88 9.87 -4.46
CA GLY A 99 -21.20 10.86 -5.29
C GLY A 99 -20.01 11.58 -4.64
N GLU A 100 -19.68 11.29 -3.38
CA GLU A 100 -18.45 11.74 -2.71
C GLU A 100 -17.21 11.06 -3.31
N LYS A 101 -16.05 11.74 -3.29
CA LYS A 101 -14.75 11.13 -3.63
C LYS A 101 -13.79 11.25 -2.46
N ARG A 102 -13.02 10.19 -2.21
CA ARG A 102 -11.94 10.16 -1.22
C ARG A 102 -10.54 10.08 -1.85
#